data_AF-A0A3S1C564-F1
#
_entry.id   AF-A0A3S1C564-F1
#
_cell.length_a   1.000
_cell.length_b   1.000
_cell.length_c   1.000
_cell.angle_alpha   90.00
_cell.angle_beta   90.00
_cell.angle_gamma   90.00
#
_symmetry.space_group_name_H-M   'P 1'
#
loop_
_entity.id
_entity.type
_entity.pdbx_description
1 polymer ?
#
loop_
_entity_poly.entity_id
_entity_poly.type
_entity_poly.pdbx_seq_one_letter_code
_entity_poly.pdbx_strand_id
1 'polypeptide(L)' 'MSTNRVKMRLSGTESELHAWLSYLKLLQDKKHVNILEEGKLYKNRGESEIYRIYLEVDLLL' A
#
# COMPACT_ATOMS: atom_id res chain seq x y z
N MET A 1 0.24 2.41 24.99
CA MET A 1 0.14 1.09 24.34
C MET A 1 0.97 1.17 23.08
N SER A 2 2.01 0.34 22.95
CA SER A 2 2.81 0.31 21.72
C SER A 2 1.91 -0.17 20.59
N THR A 3 1.56 0.73 19.68
CA THR A 3 0.92 0.34 18.43
C THR A 3 1.96 -0.47 17.65
N ASN A 4 1.73 -1.77 17.45
CA ASN A 4 2.59 -2.65 16.65
C ASN A 4 2.42 -2.34 15.15
N ARG A 5 2.42 -1.05 14.80
CA ARG A 5 2.23 -0.56 13.45
C ARG A 5 3.55 -0.52 12.74
N VAL A 6 3.59 -1.17 11.57
CA VAL A 6 4.75 -1.13 10.69
C VAL A 6 4.40 -0.37 9.43
N LYS A 7 5.31 0.53 9.03
CA LYS A 7 5.23 1.19 7.73
C LYS A 7 5.65 0.21 6.65
N MET A 8 4.77 -0.01 5.69
CA MET A 8 4.94 -0.93 4.57
C MET A 8 4.78 -0.18 3.26
N ARG A 9 5.55 -0.62 2.25
CA ARG A 9 5.43 -0.16 0.86
C ARG A 9 5.13 -1.36 -0.03
N LEU A 10 4.02 -1.28 -0.77
CA LEU A 10 3.72 -2.19 -1.86
C LEU A 10 4.17 -1.55 -3.17
N SER A 11 4.72 -2.35 -4.08
CA SER A 11 5.17 -1.90 -5.40
C SER A 11 4.83 -2.99 -6.42
N GLY A 12 4.34 -2.59 -7.59
CA GLY A 12 3.91 -3.51 -8.62
C GLY A 12 3.46 -2.77 -9.88
N THR A 13 2.85 -3.52 -10.79
CA THR A 13 2.14 -2.96 -11.94
C THR A 13 0.89 -2.18 -11.50
N GLU A 14 0.33 -1.39 -12.41
CA GLU A 14 -0.93 -0.67 -12.16
C GLU A 14 -2.05 -1.62 -11.75
N SER A 15 -2.22 -2.72 -12.51
CA SER A 15 -3.31 -3.67 -12.32
C SER A 15 -3.19 -4.41 -10.97
N GLU A 16 -1.99 -4.85 -10.61
CA GLU A 16 -1.73 -5.49 -9.31
C GLU A 16 -2.06 -4.53 -8.16
N LEU A 17 -1.56 -3.29 -8.22
CA LEU A 17 -1.78 -2.35 -7.14
C LEU A 17 -3.21 -1.82 -7.08
N HIS A 18 -3.93 -1.76 -8.20
CA HIS A 18 -5.36 -1.48 -8.18
C HIS A 18 -6.13 -2.56 -7.40
N ALA A 19 -5.85 -3.84 -7.67
CA ALA A 19 -6.48 -4.96 -6.95
C ALA A 19 -6.14 -4.94 -5.45
N TRP A 20 -4.86 -4.70 -5.11
CA TRP A 20 -4.44 -4.53 -3.72
C TRP A 20 -5.12 -3.35 -3.05
N LEU A 21 -5.23 -2.20 -3.72
CA LEU A 21 -5.87 -1.01 -3.16
C LEU A 21 -7.33 -1.26 -2.80
N SER A 22 -8.08 -1.97 -3.66
CA SER A 22 -9.46 -2.37 -3.36
C SER A 22 -9.53 -3.22 -2.09
N TYR A 23 -8.63 -4.19 -1.92
CA TYR A 23 -8.57 -5.01 -0.71
C TYR A 23 -8.15 -4.21 0.53
N LEU A 24 -7.14 -3.34 0.41
CA LEU A 24 -6.63 -2.52 1.53
C LEU A 24 -7.68 -1.52 2.03
N LYS A 25 -8.54 -0.98 1.16
CA LYS A 25 -9.66 -0.12 1.54
C LYS A 25 -10.67 -0.86 2.44
N LEU A 26 -10.94 -2.14 2.16
CA LEU A 26 -11.79 -2.98 3.03
C LEU A 26 -11.15 -3.22 4.41
N LEU A 27 -9.82 -3.30 4.48
CA LEU A 27 -9.08 -3.46 5.74
C LEU A 27 -8.96 -2.15 6.52
N GLN A 28 -8.95 -1.00 5.84
CA GLN A 28 -8.96 0.33 6.44
C GLN A 28 -10.26 0.57 7.23
N ASP A 29 -11.40 0.16 6.68
CA ASP A 29 -12.70 0.23 7.37
C ASP A 29 -12.71 -0.57 8.68
N LYS A 30 -11.95 -1.66 8.72
CA LYS A 30 -11.78 -2.52 9.90
C LYS A 30 -10.66 -2.06 10.85
N LYS A 31 -10.02 -0.92 10.57
CA LYS A 31 -8.90 -0.33 11.33
C LYS A 31 -7.63 -1.20 11.42
N HIS A 32 -7.45 -2.15 10.51
CA HIS A 32 -6.24 -2.98 10.45
C HIS A 32 -5.09 -2.33 9.67
N VAL A 33 -5.44 -1.42 8.75
CA VAL A 33 -4.50 -0.73 7.87
C VAL A 33 -4.82 0.75 7.83
N ASN A 34 -3.80 1.59 7.70
CA ASN A 34 -3.91 3.00 7.40
C ASN A 34 -3.17 3.31 6.10
N ILE A 35 -3.89 3.68 5.04
CA ILE A 35 -3.28 4.03 3.75
C ILE A 35 -2.75 5.47 3.87
N LEU A 36 -1.44 5.64 3.69
CA LEU A 36 -0.77 6.93 3.83
C LEU A 36 -0.71 7.69 2.51
N GLU A 37 -0.40 6.99 1.41
CA GLU A 37 -0.25 7.60 0.09
C GLU A 37 -0.50 6.57 -1.02
N GLU A 38 -1.35 6.95 -1.98
CA GLU A 38 -1.57 6.25 -3.25
C GLU A 38 -0.63 6.86 -4.29
N GLY A 39 0.61 6.36 -4.36
CA GLY A 39 1.68 6.97 -5.14
C GLY A 39 1.55 6.72 -6.65
N LYS A 40 1.49 7.80 -7.43
CA LYS A 40 1.54 7.75 -8.90
C LYS A 40 2.92 7.32 -9.41
N LEU A 41 2.87 6.51 -10.47
CA LEU A 41 3.83 6.32 -11.56
C LEU A 41 5.23 6.94 -11.35
N TYR A 42 6.17 6.13 -10.89
CA TYR A 42 7.58 6.44 -11.15
C TYR A 42 7.95 5.88 -12.52
N LYS A 43 8.25 6.77 -13.48
CA LYS A 43 8.96 6.38 -14.71
C LYS A 43 10.34 5.88 -14.31
N ASN A 44 10.56 4.58 -14.38
CA ASN A 44 11.92 4.03 -14.37
C ASN A 44 12.59 4.35 -15.71
N ARG A 45 13.94 4.28 -15.76
CA ARG A 45 14.76 4.53 -16.98
C ARG A 45 14.68 3.39 -18.02
N GLY A 46 13.48 2.84 -18.17
CA GLY A 46 13.03 1.80 -19.08
C GLY A 46 11.53 1.79 -18.89
N GLU A 47 10.75 1.62 -19.96
CA GLU A 47 9.31 1.89 -20.08
C GLU A 47 8.38 1.24 -19.03
N SER A 48 8.91 0.49 -18.06
CA SER A 48 8.18 -0.05 -16.92
C SER A 48 7.79 1.04 -15.92
N GLU A 49 6.50 1.33 -15.94
CA GLU A 49 5.78 2.15 -14.98
C GLU A 49 5.53 1.36 -13.70
N ILE A 50 6.20 1.74 -12.60
CA ILE A 50 5.99 1.11 -11.27
C ILE A 50 5.08 1.99 -10.44
N TYR A 51 4.02 1.38 -9.93
CA TYR A 51 3.08 1.98 -9.00
C TYR A 51 3.53 1.68 -7.57
N ARG A 52 3.15 2.55 -6.61
CA ARG A 52 3.52 2.38 -5.20
C ARG A 52 2.37 2.74 -4.29
N ILE A 53 2.16 1.96 -3.23
CA ILE A 53 1.24 2.29 -2.15
C ILE A 53 2.02 2.30 -0.85
N TYR A 54 1.91 3.37 -0.08
CA TYR A 54 2.47 3.48 1.26
C TYR A 54 1.34 3.31 2.28
N LEU A 55 1.57 2.44 3.27
CA LEU A 55 0.57 2.11 4.28
C LEU A 55 1.24 1.80 5.63
N GLU A 56 0.47 1.93 6.70
CA GLU A 56 0.78 1.40 8.03
C GLU A 56 -0.13 0.21 8.32
N VAL A 57 0.45 -0.90 8.78
CA VAL A 57 -0.28 -2.14 9.09
C VAL A 57 -0.11 -2.44 10.57
N ASP A 58 -1.22 -2.72 11.26
CA ASP A 58 -1.17 -3.31 12.61
C ASP A 58 -0.73 -4.77 12.51
N LEU A 59 0.50 -5.08 12.96
CA LEU A 59 0.93 -6.45 13.16
C LEU A 59 0.29 -6.97 14.44
N LEU A 60 -0.77 -7.77 14.28
CA LEU A 60 -1.28 -8.64 15.34
C LEU A 60 -0.22 -9.73 15.56
N LEU A 61 0.69 -9.51 16.50
CA LEU A 61 1.54 -10.54 17.08
C LEU A 61 0.74 -11.35 18.12
#